data_AF-A0A0Q9U759-F1
#
_entry.id   AF-A0A0Q9U759-F1
#
_cell.length_a   1.000
_cell.length_b   1.000
_cell.length_c   1.000
_cell.angle_alpha   90.00
_cell.angle_beta   90.00
_cell.angle_gamma   90.00
#
_symmetry.space_group_name_H-M   'P 1'
#
loop_
_entity.id
_entity.type
_entity.pdbx_description
1 polymer ?
#
loop_
_entity_poly.entity_id
_entity_poly.type
_entity_poly.pdbx_seq_one_letter_code
_entity_poly.pdbx_strand_id
1 'polypeptide(L)'
;MAAIVMGSSGAASANDKTMVLKKADGTVVVKATWDDLTDNLCVIVYGGSGAWGQVAIGSHYGLSEPDRAIRSASNSGGAGWYCTGNLSIREDALYDMQLRWESSAGTWLYSQKQTFYT
;
A
#
# COMPACT_ATOMS: atom_id res chain seq x y z
N MET A 1 -20.47 -46.19 10.05
CA MET A 1 -20.83 -44.85 9.54
C MET A 1 -19.66 -43.93 9.84
N ALA A 2 -18.96 -43.44 8.81
CA ALA A 2 -17.82 -42.56 8.99
C ALA A 2 -18.31 -41.10 9.02
N ALA A 3 -17.99 -40.37 10.09
CA ALA A 3 -18.31 -38.95 10.22
C ALA A 3 -17.30 -38.13 9.41
N ILE A 4 -17.79 -37.35 8.44
CA ILE A 4 -16.98 -36.38 7.71
C ILE A 4 -16.80 -35.18 8.63
N VAL A 5 -15.60 -35.02 9.17
CA VAL A 5 -15.20 -33.81 9.90
C VAL A 5 -14.97 -32.71 8.86
N MET A 6 -15.93 -31.80 8.73
CA MET A 6 -15.75 -30.58 7.94
C MET A 6 -14.82 -29.66 8.72
N GLY A 7 -13.54 -29.63 8.34
CA GLY A 7 -12.62 -28.62 8.83
C GLY A 7 -13.12 -27.25 8.41
N SER A 8 -13.33 -26.35 9.37
CA SER A 8 -13.62 -24.95 9.11
C SER A 8 -12.40 -24.35 8.39
N SER A 9 -12.50 -24.07 7.09
CA SER A 9 -11.61 -23.13 6.43
C SER A 9 -11.77 -21.81 7.19
N GLY A 10 -10.73 -21.38 7.90
CA GLY A 10 -10.72 -20.05 8.51
C GLY A 10 -11.08 -19.05 7.42
N ALA A 11 -12.03 -18.16 7.70
CA ALA A 11 -12.32 -17.06 6.78
C ALA A 11 -10.99 -16.37 6.46
N ALA A 12 -10.70 -16.16 5.17
CA ALA A 12 -9.61 -15.28 4.77
C ALA A 12 -9.82 -13.96 5.51
N SER A 13 -8.96 -13.69 6.48
CA SER A 13 -9.08 -12.50 7.30
C SER A 13 -8.63 -11.36 6.42
N ALA A 14 -9.55 -10.47 6.03
CA ALA A 14 -9.26 -9.25 5.29
C ALA A 14 -7.97 -8.62 5.84
N ASN A 15 -6.93 -8.58 5.01
CA ASN A 15 -5.58 -8.32 5.48
C ASN A 15 -5.15 -6.88 5.24
N ASP A 16 -6.00 -5.93 5.64
CA ASP A 16 -5.77 -4.51 5.47
C ASP A 16 -4.37 -4.09 5.96
N LYS A 17 -3.74 -3.16 5.23
CA LYS A 17 -2.42 -2.64 5.58
C LYS A 17 -2.45 -1.14 5.65
N THR A 18 -1.69 -0.58 6.57
CA THR A 18 -1.45 0.85 6.66
C THR A 18 0.04 1.09 6.79
N MET A 19 0.57 1.95 5.93
CA MET A 19 1.96 2.42 5.99
C MET A 19 1.99 3.92 6.22
N VAL A 20 2.97 4.38 6.99
CA VAL A 20 3.12 5.79 7.36
C VAL A 20 4.59 6.15 7.31
N LEU A 21 4.95 7.17 6.53
CA LEU A 21 6.28 7.76 6.60
C LEU A 21 6.24 8.98 7.52
N LYS A 22 7.23 9.03 8.42
CA LYS A 22 7.39 10.11 9.40
C LYS A 22 8.76 10.77 9.21
N LYS A 23 8.81 12.07 9.45
CA LYS A 23 10.06 12.80 9.66
C LYS A 23 10.70 12.38 10.99
N ALA A 24 11.96 12.77 11.19
CA ALA A 24 12.69 12.53 12.44
C ALA A 24 12.00 13.15 13.67
N ASP A 25 11.24 14.23 13.49
CA ASP A 25 10.46 14.88 14.54
C ASP A 25 9.13 14.16 14.87
N GLY A 26 8.82 13.04 14.19
CA GLY A 26 7.60 12.26 14.37
C GLY A 26 6.43 12.71 13.49
N THR A 27 6.55 13.80 12.74
CA THR A 27 5.50 14.32 11.84
C THR A 27 5.24 13.35 10.69
N VAL A 28 3.97 12.98 10.50
CA VAL A 28 3.54 12.16 9.35
C VAL A 28 3.56 13.00 8.08
N VAL A 29 4.25 12.51 7.04
CA VAL A 29 4.33 13.21 5.74
C VAL A 29 3.51 12.54 4.65
N VAL A 30 3.38 11.22 4.70
CA VAL A 30 2.51 10.46 3.81
C VAL A 30 1.98 9.23 4.54
N LYS A 31 0.74 8.88 4.25
CA LYS A 31 0.10 7.64 4.70
C LYS A 31 -0.46 6.92 3.48
N ALA A 32 -0.33 5.60 3.45
CA ALA A 32 -0.98 4.76 2.47
C ALA A 32 -1.73 3.61 3.14
N THR A 33 -2.78 3.13 2.48
CA THR A 33 -3.59 2.00 2.94
C THR A 33 -3.88 1.02 1.81
N TRP A 34 -3.88 -0.25 2.16
CA TRP A 34 -4.46 -1.35 1.38
C TRP A 34 -5.73 -1.79 2.09
N ASP A 35 -6.85 -1.79 1.37
CA ASP A 35 -8.10 -2.39 1.79
C ASP A 35 -8.28 -3.68 0.99
N ASP A 36 -8.25 -4.79 1.71
CA ASP A 36 -8.22 -6.13 1.12
C ASP A 36 -9.60 -6.55 0.58
N LEU A 37 -10.65 -6.15 1.29
CA LEU A 37 -12.02 -6.44 0.90
C LEU A 37 -12.42 -5.78 -0.44
N THR A 38 -11.86 -4.60 -0.72
CA THR A 38 -12.18 -3.80 -1.91
C THR A 38 -11.05 -3.73 -2.92
N ASP A 39 -9.93 -4.43 -2.67
CA ASP A 39 -8.69 -4.38 -3.45
C ASP A 39 -8.23 -2.93 -3.72
N ASN A 40 -8.32 -2.05 -2.73
CA ASN A 40 -8.14 -0.62 -2.96
C ASN A 40 -6.85 -0.10 -2.32
N LEU A 41 -6.03 0.56 -3.14
CA LEU A 41 -4.78 1.17 -2.71
C LEU A 41 -4.94 2.68 -2.65
N CYS A 42 -4.80 3.26 -1.45
CA CYS A 42 -4.98 4.68 -1.21
C CYS A 42 -3.72 5.35 -0.65
N VAL A 43 -3.53 6.64 -0.95
CA VAL A 43 -2.44 7.47 -0.43
C VAL A 43 -2.91 8.90 -0.15
N ILE A 44 -2.39 9.47 0.94
CA ILE A 44 -2.58 10.88 1.30
C ILE A 44 -1.25 11.48 1.71
N VAL A 45 -1.01 12.72 1.27
CA VAL A 45 0.23 13.46 1.54
C VAL A 45 -0.10 14.69 2.38
N TYR A 46 0.47 14.76 3.58
CA TYR A 46 0.23 15.84 4.55
C TYR A 46 1.20 17.03 4.39
N GLY A 47 2.14 16.95 3.45
CA GLY A 47 3.03 18.06 3.12
C GLY A 47 2.30 19.23 2.46
N GLY A 48 2.88 20.44 2.52
CA GLY A 48 2.37 21.61 1.80
C GLY A 48 2.58 21.51 0.28
N SER A 49 2.18 22.56 -0.44
CA SER A 49 2.30 22.66 -1.90
C SER A 49 3.71 22.26 -2.38
N GLY A 50 3.77 21.30 -3.31
CA GLY A 50 5.01 20.77 -3.88
C GLY A 50 5.52 19.47 -3.26
N ALA A 51 4.97 19.00 -2.14
CA ALA A 51 5.25 17.64 -1.68
C ALA A 51 4.57 16.61 -2.59
N TRP A 52 5.20 15.45 -2.77
CA TRP A 52 4.64 14.36 -3.56
C TRP A 52 4.77 13.03 -2.82
N GLY A 53 3.79 12.17 -2.96
CA GLY A 53 3.79 10.84 -2.37
C GLY A 53 3.28 9.82 -3.36
N GLN A 54 3.86 8.63 -3.30
CA GLN A 54 3.46 7.52 -4.14
C GLN A 54 3.44 6.24 -3.32
N VAL A 55 2.39 5.45 -3.49
CA VAL A 55 2.32 4.07 -3.04
C VAL A 55 2.21 3.16 -4.26
N ALA A 56 2.96 2.07 -4.23
CA ALA A 56 2.96 1.05 -5.26
C ALA A 56 2.70 -0.32 -4.63
N ILE A 57 2.00 -1.19 -5.36
CA ILE A 57 1.82 -2.60 -5.02
C ILE A 57 2.40 -3.47 -6.13
N GLY A 58 3.16 -4.50 -5.75
CA GLY A 58 3.75 -5.47 -6.67
C GLY A 58 3.71 -6.88 -6.10
N SER A 59 3.82 -7.89 -6.96
CA SER A 59 3.99 -9.28 -6.50
C SER A 59 5.28 -9.41 -5.69
N HIS A 60 5.30 -10.21 -4.63
CA HIS A 60 6.53 -10.42 -3.86
C HIS A 60 7.60 -11.21 -4.63
N TYR A 61 7.18 -12.13 -5.51
CA TYR A 61 8.06 -13.06 -6.23
C TYR A 61 8.59 -12.56 -7.58
N GLY A 62 8.26 -11.33 -7.96
CA GLY A 62 8.81 -10.68 -9.13
C GLY A 62 8.65 -9.18 -8.98
N LEU A 63 9.59 -8.44 -9.55
CA LEU A 63 9.73 -6.97 -9.55
C LEU A 63 10.72 -6.43 -8.51
N SER A 64 12.00 -6.63 -8.83
CA SER A 64 13.17 -6.05 -8.17
C SER A 64 13.24 -4.52 -8.25
N GLU A 65 12.27 -3.86 -8.88
CA GLU A 65 12.25 -2.41 -9.08
C GLU A 65 10.83 -1.87 -8.86
N PRO A 66 10.71 -0.69 -8.23
CA PRO A 66 9.43 0.02 -8.05
C PRO A 66 8.67 0.26 -9.36
N ASP A 67 9.38 0.30 -10.50
CA ASP A 67 8.85 0.69 -11.81
C ASP A 67 8.04 -0.40 -12.50
N ARG A 68 7.98 -1.61 -11.94
CA ARG A 68 7.11 -2.66 -12.48
C ARG A 68 5.86 -2.89 -11.66
N ALA A 69 5.55 -2.05 -10.66
CA ALA A 69 4.35 -2.15 -9.84
C ALA A 69 3.12 -2.57 -10.65
N ILE A 70 2.33 -3.51 -10.13
CA ILE A 70 1.05 -3.93 -10.74
C ILE A 70 0.20 -2.67 -10.91
N ARG A 71 0.17 -1.84 -9.86
CA ARG A 71 -0.45 -0.51 -9.83
C ARG A 71 0.25 0.41 -8.84
N SER A 72 0.09 1.70 -9.05
CA SER A 72 0.48 2.72 -8.08
C SER A 72 -0.59 3.80 -7.96
N ALA A 73 -0.66 4.42 -6.78
CA ALA A 73 -1.41 5.62 -6.50
C ALA A 73 -0.42 6.72 -6.11
N SER A 74 -0.60 7.90 -6.68
CA SER A 74 0.27 9.06 -6.43
C SER A 74 -0.59 10.27 -6.10
N ASN A 75 -0.08 11.12 -5.24
CA ASN A 75 -0.82 12.28 -4.77
C ASN A 75 0.12 13.43 -4.39
N SER A 76 -0.37 14.66 -4.50
CA SER A 76 0.35 15.86 -4.09
C SER A 76 -0.03 16.31 -2.67
N GLY A 77 0.89 17.00 -2.02
CA GLY A 77 0.68 17.59 -0.70
C GLY A 77 -0.45 18.62 -0.70
N GLY A 78 -1.32 18.54 0.31
CA GLY A 78 -2.49 19.41 0.45
C GLY A 78 -3.74 18.91 -0.29
N ALA A 79 -3.64 17.82 -1.05
CA ALA A 79 -4.79 17.11 -1.57
C ALA A 79 -5.34 16.10 -0.54
N GLY A 80 -6.63 15.78 -0.63
CA GLY A 80 -7.27 14.72 0.15
C GLY A 80 -6.77 13.32 -0.23
N TRP A 81 -7.42 12.26 0.21
CA TRP A 81 -7.06 10.90 -0.22
C TRP A 81 -7.17 10.72 -1.73
N TYR A 82 -6.20 10.02 -2.32
CA TYR A 82 -6.28 9.48 -3.66
C TYR A 82 -6.22 7.96 -3.61
N CYS A 83 -7.10 7.29 -4.34
CA CYS A 83 -7.22 5.83 -4.35
C CYS A 83 -7.25 5.31 -5.79
N THR A 84 -6.69 4.11 -6.01
CA THR A 84 -6.69 3.47 -7.34
C THR A 84 -8.06 2.96 -7.78
N GLY A 85 -8.97 2.71 -6.84
CA GLY A 85 -10.15 1.87 -7.07
C GLY A 85 -9.81 0.38 -6.93
N ASN A 86 -10.80 -0.50 -7.12
CA ASN A 86 -10.62 -1.95 -7.05
C ASN A 86 -9.61 -2.40 -8.10
N LEU A 87 -8.52 -3.02 -7.64
CA LEU A 87 -7.44 -3.48 -8.50
C LEU A 87 -7.65 -4.90 -9.05
N SER A 88 -8.58 -5.67 -8.47
CA SER A 88 -8.87 -7.05 -8.81
C SER A 88 -7.59 -7.89 -8.87
N ILE A 89 -6.74 -7.75 -7.84
CA ILE A 89 -5.53 -8.56 -7.75
C ILE A 89 -5.91 -9.96 -7.26
N ARG A 90 -4.98 -10.90 -7.40
CA ARG A 90 -5.22 -12.28 -7.02
C ARG A 90 -5.21 -12.40 -5.49
N GLU A 91 -6.27 -12.96 -4.93
CA GLU A 91 -6.32 -13.39 -3.52
C GLU A 91 -5.39 -14.60 -3.28
N ASP A 92 -5.05 -14.85 -2.03
CA ASP A 92 -4.17 -15.93 -1.58
C ASP A 92 -2.72 -15.82 -2.11
N ALA A 93 -2.20 -14.58 -2.23
CA ALA A 93 -0.86 -14.33 -2.75
C ALA A 93 -0.07 -13.29 -1.94
N LEU A 94 1.27 -13.40 -1.98
CA LEU A 94 2.17 -12.44 -1.35
C LEU A 94 2.42 -11.23 -2.25
N TYR A 95 2.24 -10.04 -1.66
CA TYR A 95 2.45 -8.75 -2.28
C TYR A 95 3.38 -7.88 -1.46
N ASP A 96 4.03 -6.95 -2.14
CA ASP A 96 4.85 -5.90 -1.57
C ASP A 96 4.16 -4.55 -1.80
N MET A 97 3.91 -3.82 -0.71
CA MET A 97 3.53 -2.41 -0.74
C MET A 97 4.76 -1.54 -0.50
N GLN A 98 5.04 -0.61 -1.40
CA GLN A 98 6.13 0.36 -1.26
C GLN A 98 5.55 1.77 -1.22
N LEU A 99 5.86 2.49 -0.14
CA LEU A 99 5.47 3.89 0.06
C LEU A 99 6.70 4.78 -0.07
N ARG A 100 6.60 5.85 -0.85
CA ARG A 100 7.65 6.84 -1.07
C ARG A 100 7.13 8.24 -0.88
N TRP A 101 8.02 9.13 -0.45
CA TRP A 101 7.73 10.54 -0.32
C TRP A 101 8.87 11.42 -0.83
N GLU A 102 8.46 12.43 -1.59
CA GLU A 102 9.29 13.49 -2.13
C GLU A 102 8.94 14.80 -1.40
N SER A 103 9.96 15.46 -0.88
CA SER A 103 9.77 16.81 -0.34
C SER A 103 9.57 17.83 -1.45
N SER A 104 9.10 19.02 -1.09
CA SER A 104 8.96 20.18 -1.99
C SER A 104 10.26 20.61 -2.69
N ALA A 105 11.41 20.03 -2.34
CA ALA A 105 12.70 20.25 -2.99
C ALA A 105 12.98 19.29 -4.17
N GLY A 106 12.03 18.44 -4.58
CA GLY A 106 12.21 17.58 -5.76
C GLY A 106 13.01 16.29 -5.50
N THR A 107 13.26 15.93 -4.24
CA THR A 107 14.11 14.79 -3.86
C THR A 107 13.31 13.77 -3.06
N TRP A 108 13.40 12.49 -3.45
CA TRP A 108 12.83 11.36 -2.71
C TRP A 108 13.63 11.17 -1.43
N LEU A 109 13.02 11.46 -0.27
CA LEU A 109 13.70 11.45 1.02
C LEU A 109 13.41 10.20 1.84
N TYR A 110 12.23 9.61 1.66
CA TYR A 110 11.79 8.48 2.49
C TYR A 110 11.14 7.41 1.62
N SER A 111 11.48 6.15 1.90
CA SER A 111 10.84 4.97 1.33
C SER A 111 10.69 3.91 2.41
N GLN A 112 9.54 3.24 2.42
CA GLN A 112 9.30 2.06 3.24
C GLN A 112 8.68 0.98 2.36
N LYS A 113 8.98 -0.29 2.66
CA LYS A 113 8.42 -1.46 1.99
C LYS A 113 7.82 -2.39 3.05
N GLN A 114 6.65 -2.95 2.77
CA GLN A 114 6.02 -3.95 3.62
C GLN A 114 5.44 -5.06 2.76
N THR A 115 5.74 -6.30 3.14
CA THR A 115 5.17 -7.49 2.50
C THR A 115 3.92 -7.91 3.26
N PHE A 116 2.90 -8.34 2.54
CA PHE A 116 1.66 -8.85 3.10
C PHE A 116 1.05 -9.92 2.19
N TYR A 117 0.06 -10.63 2.74
CA TYR A 117 -0.69 -11.67 2.02
C TYR A 117 -2.12 -11.16 1.87
N THR A 118 -2.68 -11.26 0.68
CA THR A 118 -4.13 -11.09 0.46
C THR A 118 -4.82 -12.42 0.66
#